data_AF-A0A2Z4LR13-F1
#
_entry.id   AF-A0A2Z4LR13-F1
#
_cell.length_a   1.000
_cell.length_b   1.000
_cell.length_c   1.000
_cell.angle_alpha   90.00
_cell.angle_beta   90.00
_cell.angle_gamma   90.00
#
_symmetry.space_group_name_H-M   'P 1'
#
loop_
_entity.id
_entity.type
_entity.pdbx_description
1 polymer ?
#
loop_
_entity_poly.entity_id
_entity_poly.type
_entity_poly.pdbx_seq_one_letter_code
_entity_poly.pdbx_strand_id
1 'polypeptide(L)'
;MKYSIFLAAFLFLAISCKQGEKASEKSTQMENVMAIHDEVMPKMGKLGKLVGELKSKVDTTETGQQYKAAMKDLQEANVAMMDWMQSFGSRFDSDEILNGKELSAQKQEWLNEEEENVKALKEQINSSIEKAESLLEKEK
;
A
#
# COMPACT_ATOMS: atom_id res chain seq x y z
N MET A 1 38.09 60.24 22.24
CA MET A 1 37.25 61.45 22.36
C MET A 1 36.33 61.53 21.16
N LYS A 2 35.06 61.90 21.43
CA LYS A 2 34.03 62.43 20.52
C LYS A 2 33.14 61.44 19.76
N TYR A 3 31.90 61.43 20.25
CA TYR A 3 30.65 60.87 19.74
C TYR A 3 30.14 61.59 18.48
N SER A 4 29.24 60.93 17.72
CA SER A 4 28.05 61.43 16.98
C SER A 4 27.70 60.42 15.87
N ILE A 5 26.73 59.50 16.00
CA ILE A 5 25.25 59.56 15.90
C ILE A 5 24.71 60.06 14.52
N PHE A 6 23.68 59.35 14.01
CA PHE A 6 22.71 59.65 12.91
C PHE A 6 23.16 59.21 11.49
N LEU A 7 22.36 58.58 10.60
CA LEU A 7 20.94 58.20 10.51
C LEU A 7 20.73 57.32 9.25
N ALA A 8 19.59 56.63 9.19
CA ALA A 8 18.80 56.25 7.99
C ALA A 8 19.03 54.88 7.31
N ALA A 9 18.19 53.93 7.75
CA ALA A 9 17.29 53.09 6.96
C ALA A 9 17.64 52.75 5.50
N PHE A 10 17.75 51.45 5.20
CA PHE A 10 16.91 50.87 4.15
C PHE A 10 16.47 49.46 4.55
N LEU A 11 15.15 49.35 4.70
CA LEU A 11 14.38 48.13 4.81
C LEU A 11 14.40 47.47 3.43
N PHE A 12 14.85 46.22 3.31
CA PHE A 12 14.23 45.28 2.40
C PHE A 12 14.30 43.88 3.01
N LEU A 13 13.15 43.48 3.55
CA LEU A 13 12.82 42.09 3.73
C LEU A 13 12.86 41.40 2.36
N ALA A 14 13.65 40.34 2.26
CA ALA A 14 13.36 39.24 1.37
C ALA A 14 13.53 37.95 2.18
N ILE A 15 12.55 37.70 3.06
CA ILE A 15 12.28 36.35 3.56
C ILE A 15 11.83 35.57 2.33
N SER A 16 12.77 34.93 1.65
CA SER A 16 12.44 33.92 0.64
C SER A 16 12.05 32.63 1.37
N CYS A 17 10.89 32.69 2.03
CA CYS A 17 10.11 31.50 2.31
C CYS A 17 9.53 31.03 0.98
N LYS A 18 10.32 30.29 0.20
CA LYS A 18 9.75 29.27 -0.70
C LYS A 18 9.66 27.96 0.08
N GLN A 19 9.07 28.03 1.27
CA GLN A 19 8.48 26.89 1.91
C GLN A 19 7.09 26.82 1.32
N GLY A 20 7.00 26.12 0.18
CA GLY A 20 5.71 25.75 -0.39
C GLY A 20 4.87 25.20 0.75
N GLU A 21 3.73 25.84 0.97
CA GLU A 21 2.72 25.39 1.90
C GLU A 21 2.49 23.90 1.61
N LYS A 22 3.04 23.03 2.45
CA LYS A 22 2.39 21.76 2.74
C LYS A 22 1.14 22.14 3.52
N ALA A 23 0.16 22.68 2.80
CA ALA A 23 -1.22 22.51 3.17
C ALA A 23 -1.38 21.02 3.48
N SER A 24 -2.09 20.72 4.56
CA SER A 24 -2.58 19.38 4.83
C SER A 24 -3.50 18.96 3.67
N GLU A 25 -2.90 18.61 2.54
CA GLU A 25 -3.57 18.13 1.34
C GLU A 25 -4.22 16.82 1.72
N LYS A 26 -5.54 16.81 1.66
CA LYS A 26 -6.32 15.58 1.81
C LYS A 26 -5.84 14.65 0.69
N SER A 27 -5.22 13.52 1.07
CA SER A 27 -4.77 12.47 0.15
C SER A 27 -5.86 12.16 -0.89
N THR A 28 -5.47 12.19 -2.16
CA THR A 28 -6.35 11.83 -3.27
C THR A 28 -6.75 10.36 -3.19
N GLN A 29 -7.81 9.99 -3.89
CA GLN A 29 -8.25 8.60 -3.95
C GLN A 29 -7.16 7.69 -4.54
N MET A 30 -6.48 8.14 -5.60
CA MET A 30 -5.38 7.39 -6.22
C MET A 30 -4.26 7.11 -5.20
N GLU A 31 -3.85 8.12 -4.44
CA GLU A 31 -2.86 7.97 -3.38
C GLU A 31 -3.33 7.00 -2.28
N ASN A 32 -4.61 7.03 -1.91
CA ASN A 32 -5.17 6.09 -0.93
C ASN A 32 -5.16 4.65 -1.44
N VAL A 33 -5.52 4.41 -2.70
CA VAL A 33 -5.44 3.09 -3.35
C VAL A 33 -4.00 2.57 -3.33
N MET A 34 -3.05 3.41 -3.74
CA MET A 34 -1.64 3.04 -3.76
C MET A 34 -1.05 2.83 -2.37
N ALA A 35 -1.50 3.59 -1.36
CA ALA A 35 -1.09 3.38 0.02
C ALA A 35 -1.50 2.00 0.56
N ILE A 36 -2.68 1.49 0.17
CA ILE A 36 -3.12 0.15 0.55
C ILE A 36 -2.25 -0.91 -0.14
N HIS A 37 -1.97 -0.74 -1.44
CA HIS A 37 -1.04 -1.61 -2.18
C HIS A 37 0.33 -1.66 -1.46
N ASP A 38 0.91 -0.50 -1.17
CA ASP A 38 2.23 -0.41 -0.54
C ASP A 38 2.27 -1.01 0.87
N GLU A 39 1.16 -0.93 1.62
CA GLU A 39 1.05 -1.54 2.95
C GLU A 39 1.16 -3.08 2.88
N VAL A 40 0.58 -3.70 1.86
CA VAL A 40 0.51 -5.17 1.76
C VAL A 40 1.64 -5.77 0.93
N MET A 41 2.35 -4.99 0.11
CA MET A 41 3.50 -5.45 -0.67
C MET A 41 4.59 -6.13 0.17
N PRO A 42 5.01 -5.59 1.34
CA PRO A 42 5.96 -6.27 2.23
C PRO A 42 5.48 -7.64 2.73
N LYS A 43 4.17 -7.90 2.73
CA LYS A 43 3.57 -9.16 3.19
C LYS A 43 3.69 -10.28 2.15
N MET A 44 3.94 -9.98 0.89
CA MET A 44 4.08 -11.01 -0.16
C MET A 44 5.22 -11.99 0.13
N GLY A 45 6.35 -11.49 0.66
CA GLY A 45 7.44 -12.35 1.12
C GLY A 45 7.03 -13.27 2.28
N LYS A 46 6.17 -12.77 3.18
CA LYS A 46 5.62 -13.55 4.30
C LYS A 46 4.70 -14.66 3.79
N LEU A 47 3.86 -14.40 2.78
CA LEU A 47 3.01 -15.42 2.15
C LEU A 47 3.86 -16.60 1.64
N GLY A 48 4.92 -16.30 0.87
CA GLY A 48 5.81 -17.34 0.32
C GLY A 48 6.50 -18.16 1.40
N LYS A 49 6.94 -17.53 2.49
CA LYS A 49 7.53 -18.21 3.65
C LYS A 49 6.53 -19.17 4.30
N LEU A 50 5.32 -18.70 4.61
CA LEU A 50 4.28 -19.50 5.26
C LEU A 50 3.81 -20.67 4.37
N VAL A 51 3.73 -20.47 3.04
CA VAL A 51 3.47 -21.56 2.08
C VAL A 51 4.54 -22.64 2.20
N GLY A 52 5.82 -22.28 2.28
CA GLY A 52 6.92 -23.23 2.45
C GLY A 52 6.84 -24.01 3.75
N GLU A 53 6.54 -23.34 4.86
CA GLU A 53 6.39 -23.96 6.18
C GLU A 53 5.21 -24.94 6.21
N LEU A 54 4.03 -24.52 5.75
CA LEU A 54 2.83 -25.36 5.70
C LEU A 54 3.03 -26.57 4.79
N LYS A 55 3.68 -26.39 3.63
CA LYS A 55 3.93 -27.48 2.67
C LYS A 55 4.68 -28.66 3.30
N SER A 56 5.61 -28.40 4.23
CA SER A 56 6.36 -29.45 4.93
C SER A 56 5.52 -30.27 5.91
N LYS A 57 4.31 -29.80 6.24
CA LYS A 57 3.40 -30.38 7.25
C LYS A 57 2.13 -30.98 6.65
N VAL A 58 1.92 -30.82 5.34
CA VAL A 58 0.74 -31.40 4.66
C VAL A 58 0.84 -32.92 4.64
N ASP A 59 -0.21 -33.58 5.15
CA ASP A 59 -0.40 -35.02 5.09
C ASP A 59 -1.90 -35.39 4.95
N THR A 60 -2.24 -36.67 5.13
CA THR A 60 -3.62 -37.17 5.01
C THR A 60 -4.46 -37.03 6.28
N THR A 61 -3.90 -36.53 7.38
CA THR A 61 -4.65 -36.28 8.62
C THR A 61 -5.57 -35.08 8.46
N GLU A 62 -6.53 -34.92 9.38
CA GLU A 62 -7.39 -33.74 9.41
C GLU A 62 -6.57 -32.44 9.51
N THR A 63 -5.57 -32.42 10.39
CA THR A 63 -4.63 -31.29 10.54
C THR A 63 -3.82 -31.05 9.26
N GLY A 64 -3.33 -32.11 8.62
CA GLY A 64 -2.64 -32.03 7.34
C GLY A 64 -3.48 -31.39 6.23
N GLN A 65 -4.78 -31.70 6.18
CA GLN A 65 -5.70 -31.06 5.24
C GLN A 65 -5.97 -29.60 5.60
N GLN A 66 -6.00 -29.24 6.89
CA GLN A 66 -6.09 -27.83 7.31
C GLN A 66 -4.87 -27.02 6.86
N TYR A 67 -3.66 -27.58 6.97
CA TYR A 67 -2.45 -26.95 6.45
C TYR A 67 -2.50 -26.79 4.93
N LYS A 68 -2.99 -27.80 4.20
CA LYS A 68 -3.17 -27.72 2.75
C LYS A 68 -4.14 -26.61 2.34
N ALA A 69 -5.26 -26.47 3.07
CA ALA A 69 -6.22 -25.41 2.82
C ALA A 69 -5.61 -24.03 3.07
N ALA A 70 -4.96 -23.81 4.21
CA ALA A 70 -4.29 -22.54 4.51
C ALA A 70 -3.17 -22.20 3.49
N MET A 71 -2.44 -23.21 3.03
CA MET A 71 -1.44 -23.04 1.97
C MET A 71 -2.08 -22.53 0.67
N LYS A 72 -3.23 -23.08 0.29
CA LYS A 72 -3.98 -22.65 -0.90
C LYS A 72 -4.47 -21.21 -0.76
N ASP A 73 -5.01 -20.84 0.41
CA ASP A 73 -5.48 -19.48 0.67
C ASP A 73 -4.36 -18.44 0.51
N LEU A 74 -3.15 -18.74 1.03
CA LEU A 74 -1.97 -17.88 0.86
C LEU A 74 -1.54 -17.76 -0.62
N GLN A 75 -1.58 -18.86 -1.37
CA GLN A 75 -1.25 -18.86 -2.80
C GLN A 75 -2.25 -18.04 -3.61
N GLU A 76 -3.54 -18.19 -3.32
CA GLU A 76 -4.62 -17.43 -3.94
C GLU A 76 -4.50 -15.94 -3.62
N ALA A 77 -4.17 -15.56 -2.39
CA ALA A 77 -3.92 -14.17 -2.02
C ALA A 77 -2.72 -13.56 -2.79
N ASN A 78 -1.65 -14.34 -2.98
CA ASN A 78 -0.50 -13.89 -3.76
C ASN A 78 -0.85 -13.71 -5.25
N VAL A 79 -1.60 -14.65 -5.84
CA VAL A 79 -2.05 -14.54 -7.24
C VAL A 79 -2.99 -13.34 -7.41
N ALA A 80 -3.94 -13.16 -6.50
CA ALA A 80 -4.91 -12.08 -6.57
C ALA A 80 -4.24 -10.69 -6.53
N MET A 81 -3.18 -10.51 -5.75
CA MET A 81 -2.40 -9.26 -5.78
C MET A 81 -1.72 -9.04 -7.13
N MET A 82 -1.10 -10.08 -7.71
CA MET A 82 -0.42 -9.96 -9.02
C MET A 82 -1.40 -9.64 -10.14
N ASP A 83 -2.56 -10.32 -10.15
CA ASP A 83 -3.63 -10.09 -11.12
C ASP A 83 -4.18 -8.67 -10.99
N TRP A 84 -4.36 -8.18 -9.76
CA TRP A 84 -4.78 -6.81 -9.49
C TRP A 84 -3.76 -5.80 -10.01
N MET A 85 -2.46 -5.96 -9.72
CA MET A 85 -1.41 -5.07 -10.21
C MET A 85 -1.40 -5.00 -11.75
N GLN A 86 -1.57 -6.14 -12.41
CA GLN A 86 -1.63 -6.20 -13.87
C GLN A 86 -2.88 -5.48 -14.41
N SER A 87 -4.05 -5.74 -13.83
CA SER A 87 -5.30 -5.08 -14.22
C SER A 87 -5.23 -3.57 -14.01
N PHE A 88 -4.77 -3.15 -12.83
CA PHE A 88 -4.64 -1.75 -12.44
C PHE A 88 -3.70 -0.99 -13.40
N GLY A 89 -2.51 -1.54 -13.65
CA GLY A 89 -1.53 -0.96 -14.58
C GLY A 89 -1.98 -0.94 -16.05
N SER A 90 -3.00 -1.72 -16.42
CA SER A 90 -3.61 -1.66 -17.75
C SER A 90 -4.67 -0.57 -17.88
N ARG A 91 -5.25 -0.12 -16.76
CA ARG A 91 -6.33 0.88 -16.68
C ARG A 91 -5.79 2.30 -16.47
N PHE A 92 -4.68 2.45 -15.75
CA PHE A 92 -4.09 3.74 -15.38
C PHE A 92 -2.66 3.90 -15.90
N ASP A 93 -2.36 5.08 -16.45
CA ASP A 93 -1.00 5.42 -16.90
C ASP A 93 -0.12 5.98 -15.77
N SER A 94 1.19 6.06 -15.99
CA SER A 94 2.12 6.52 -14.95
C SER A 94 1.90 7.97 -14.52
N ASP A 95 1.39 8.85 -15.38
CA ASP A 95 1.10 10.23 -15.01
C ASP A 95 -0.14 10.33 -14.11
N GLU A 96 -1.14 9.48 -14.36
CA GLU A 96 -2.33 9.35 -13.53
C GLU A 96 -2.00 8.80 -12.14
N ILE A 97 -1.10 7.81 -12.07
CA ILE A 97 -0.74 7.16 -10.80
C ILE A 97 0.23 8.03 -9.97
N LEU A 98 1.24 8.64 -10.61
CA LEU A 98 2.37 9.25 -9.89
C LEU A 98 2.30 10.78 -9.84
N ASN A 99 1.72 11.42 -10.86
CA ASN A 99 1.77 12.87 -11.03
C ASN A 99 0.41 13.55 -10.80
N GLY A 100 -0.63 12.79 -10.44
CA GLY A 100 -1.96 13.32 -10.13
C GLY A 100 -2.68 13.90 -11.36
N LYS A 101 -2.38 13.39 -12.56
CA LYS A 101 -3.11 13.77 -13.78
C LYS A 101 -4.60 13.50 -13.63
N GLU A 102 -5.41 14.45 -14.07
CA GLU A 102 -6.88 14.37 -13.98
C GLU A 102 -7.41 13.15 -14.75
N LEU A 103 -8.30 12.39 -14.11
CA LEU A 103 -8.93 11.21 -14.68
C LEU A 103 -10.16 11.59 -15.51
N SER A 104 -10.41 10.83 -16.58
CA SER A 104 -11.72 10.89 -17.24
C SER A 104 -12.82 10.36 -16.31
N ALA A 105 -14.08 10.72 -16.56
CA ALA A 105 -15.21 10.20 -15.77
C ALA A 105 -15.25 8.66 -15.71
N GLN A 106 -14.93 7.99 -16.83
CA GLN A 106 -14.84 6.53 -16.87
C GLN A 106 -13.70 5.99 -16.00
N LYS A 107 -12.50 6.61 -16.06
CA LYS A 107 -11.38 6.19 -15.22
C LYS A 107 -11.63 6.44 -13.74
N GLN A 108 -12.40 7.48 -13.42
CA GLN A 108 -12.82 7.75 -12.06
C GLN A 108 -13.77 6.65 -11.53
N GLU A 109 -14.67 6.12 -12.36
CA GLU A 109 -15.49 4.95 -11.99
C GLU A 109 -14.64 3.70 -11.76
N TRP A 110 -13.65 3.45 -12.63
CA TRP A 110 -12.70 2.35 -12.41
C TRP A 110 -11.90 2.54 -11.13
N LEU A 111 -11.49 3.76 -10.79
CA LEU A 111 -10.74 4.01 -9.55
C LEU A 111 -11.58 3.69 -8.32
N ASN A 112 -12.89 3.98 -8.35
CA ASN A 112 -13.82 3.59 -7.29
C ASN A 112 -13.91 2.06 -7.14
N GLU A 113 -13.95 1.33 -8.26
CA GLU A 113 -13.94 -0.14 -8.26
C GLU A 113 -12.61 -0.68 -7.70
N GLU A 114 -11.48 -0.13 -8.15
CA GLU A 114 -10.15 -0.60 -7.72
C GLU A 114 -9.85 -0.29 -6.26
N GLU A 115 -10.44 0.77 -5.70
CA GLU A 115 -10.35 1.05 -4.28
C GLU A 115 -11.02 -0.04 -3.43
N GLU A 116 -12.19 -0.52 -3.84
CA GLU A 116 -12.87 -1.63 -3.15
C GLU A 116 -12.11 -2.95 -3.36
N ASN A 117 -11.60 -3.19 -4.57
CA ASN A 117 -10.78 -4.37 -4.86
C ASN A 117 -9.53 -4.42 -3.99
N VAL A 118 -8.77 -3.32 -3.87
CA VAL A 118 -7.53 -3.30 -3.11
C VAL A 118 -7.78 -3.45 -1.60
N LYS A 119 -8.90 -2.93 -1.08
CA LYS A 119 -9.34 -3.18 0.31
C LYS A 119 -9.63 -4.65 0.55
N ALA A 120 -10.38 -5.29 -0.35
CA ALA A 120 -10.68 -6.72 -0.27
C ALA A 120 -9.41 -7.58 -0.35
N LEU A 121 -8.45 -7.21 -1.22
CA LEU A 121 -7.14 -7.87 -1.30
C LEU A 121 -6.37 -7.76 0.00
N LYS A 122 -6.36 -6.58 0.63
CA LYS A 122 -5.72 -6.38 1.94
C LYS A 122 -6.32 -7.29 2.99
N GLU A 123 -7.64 -7.43 3.04
CA GLU A 123 -8.32 -8.34 3.96
C GLU A 123 -7.97 -9.81 3.69
N GLN A 124 -7.98 -10.23 2.41
CA GLN A 124 -7.63 -11.59 2.00
C GLN A 124 -6.18 -11.93 2.37
N ILE A 125 -5.23 -11.02 2.13
CA ILE A 125 -3.81 -11.21 2.47
C ILE A 125 -3.64 -11.33 3.98
N ASN A 126 -4.24 -10.43 4.76
CA ASN A 126 -4.08 -10.45 6.22
C ASN A 126 -4.73 -11.68 6.86
N SER A 127 -5.95 -12.04 6.43
CA SER A 127 -6.67 -13.19 6.98
C SER A 127 -6.02 -14.53 6.62
N SER A 128 -5.48 -14.68 5.40
CA SER A 128 -4.74 -15.89 5.01
C SER A 128 -3.45 -16.06 5.82
N ILE A 129 -2.74 -14.95 6.10
CA ILE A 129 -1.57 -14.93 7.00
C ILE A 129 -1.96 -15.34 8.42
N GLU A 130 -2.98 -14.70 8.99
CA GLU A 130 -3.44 -14.97 10.36
C GLU A 130 -3.86 -16.43 10.55
N LYS A 131 -4.61 -16.98 9.58
CA LYS A 131 -5.01 -18.39 9.58
C LYS A 131 -3.82 -19.32 9.56
N ALA A 132 -2.83 -19.06 8.69
CA ALA A 132 -1.62 -19.87 8.59
C ALA A 132 -0.79 -19.83 9.88
N GLU A 133 -0.59 -18.64 10.45
CA GLU A 133 0.15 -18.47 11.70
C GLU A 133 -0.56 -19.17 12.87
N SER A 134 -1.88 -19.02 12.98
CA SER A 134 -2.68 -19.67 14.01
C SER A 134 -2.59 -21.20 13.96
N LEU A 135 -2.48 -21.78 12.77
CA LEU A 135 -2.31 -23.23 12.60
C LEU A 135 -0.91 -23.70 12.99
N LEU A 136 0.12 -22.89 12.73
CA LEU A 136 1.51 -23.19 13.07
C LEU A 136 1.80 -22.97 14.58
N GLU A 137 1.08 -22.08 15.24
CA GLU A 137 1.19 -21.87 16.68
C GLU A 137 0.58 -23.00 17.51
N LYS A 138 -0.54 -23.59 17.06
CA LYS A 138 -1.19 -24.73 17.73
C LYS A 138 -0.34 -26.00 17.78
N GLU A 139 0.73 -26.04 17.01
CA GLU A 139 1.67 -27.17 16.97
C GLU A 139 2.83 -27.02 17.97
N LYS A 140 3.06 -25.81 18.50
CA LYS A 140 4.11 -25.55 19.51
C LYS A 140 3.66 -26.00 20.90
#